data_AF-A0A2U2S2T8-F1
#
_entry.id   AF-A0A2U2S2T8-F1
#
_cell.length_a   1.000
_cell.length_b   1.000
_cell.length_c   1.000
_cell.angle_alpha   90.00
_cell.angle_beta   90.00
_cell.angle_gamma   90.00
#
_symmetry.space_group_name_H-M   'P 1'
#
loop_
_entity.id
_entity.type
_entity.pdbx_description
1 polymer ?
#
loop_
_entity_poly.entity_id
_entity_poly.type
_entity_poly.pdbx_seq_one_letter_code
_entity_poly.pdbx_strand_id
1 'polypeptide(L)'
;MADSLENVPNPAPADRRLNAPANAPLTTRLVADIWNRYGGLLQPLSERLGIEPGVAVTVLAIESGGQAFGPDRRLLIRFENHLFFDFLGKNNPARFSQHFTFDSARRWEGHRFRANPSGAWIDFHGNQAREWEVFQFACSLDDTAAKRAISMGAPQIMGFNFQVIGYASVQDMFNAFSRSERDQVIGFFDFVNNILPGGGALHHLRRRDFLAFATIYNGAGQAAHYASLMKTGYDAFNQLYSALPPTAPPIPEQPSPQPEPPAPTQPTPTPEPSSPPAPQPAPSTPPEQDDKPKIYVTVSRILAPGGIRLRKIPSLAGALVSVEPPGASLRLVKPEERTKIGKPNEWLQVRNRKNQEGFVSARLVELDTTKSQLPTAVSFSVTDLTEPEPYRVYVAGLAGRGGLRLRKEPTEISAVIRTLLVGTPLEILEDPVLAQLKVGRFNEWIKVREPLGAEGFVAAWFLEE
;
A
#
# COMPACT_ATOMS: atom_id res chain seq x y z
N MET A 1 -17.98 -15.25 -5.14
CA MET A 1 -18.41 -14.37 -4.03
C MET A 1 -17.16 -13.79 -3.41
N ALA A 2 -16.80 -12.56 -3.76
CA ALA A 2 -15.61 -11.88 -3.26
C ALA A 2 -16.07 -10.50 -2.78
N ASP A 3 -16.83 -10.52 -1.69
CA ASP A 3 -17.32 -9.31 -1.06
C ASP A 3 -16.17 -8.56 -0.39
N SER A 4 -16.17 -7.26 -0.59
CA SER A 4 -15.15 -6.34 -0.11
C SER A 4 -14.93 -6.48 1.40
N LEU A 5 -13.67 -6.36 1.85
CA LEU A 5 -13.32 -6.19 3.27
C LEU A 5 -13.99 -4.95 3.90
N GLU A 6 -14.67 -4.11 3.12
CA GLU A 6 -15.43 -2.95 3.56
C GLU A 6 -16.63 -3.29 4.47
N ASN A 7 -17.27 -4.44 4.28
CA ASN A 7 -18.53 -4.75 4.99
C ASN A 7 -18.42 -5.94 5.96
N VAL A 8 -17.28 -6.62 6.01
CA VAL A 8 -17.07 -7.74 6.94
C VAL A 8 -17.00 -7.21 8.38
N PRO A 9 -17.64 -7.82 9.38
CA PRO A 9 -17.47 -7.40 10.78
C PRO A 9 -16.00 -7.50 11.22
N ASN A 10 -15.53 -6.59 12.07
CA ASN A 10 -14.22 -6.76 12.72
C ASN A 10 -14.20 -7.99 13.63
N PRO A 11 -15.08 -8.13 14.63
CA PRO A 11 -14.98 -9.21 15.60
C PRO A 11 -15.30 -10.56 14.99
N ALA A 12 -14.71 -11.62 15.56
CA ALA A 12 -15.11 -12.98 15.23
C ALA A 12 -16.62 -13.19 15.52
N PRO A 13 -17.32 -13.96 14.67
CA PRO A 13 -18.67 -14.43 14.95
C PRO A 13 -18.77 -15.05 16.35
N ALA A 14 -19.91 -14.90 17.03
CA ALA A 14 -20.05 -15.28 18.43
C ALA A 14 -19.74 -16.77 18.69
N ASP A 15 -20.11 -17.63 17.76
CA ASP A 15 -19.87 -19.09 17.74
C ASP A 15 -18.41 -19.46 17.38
N ARG A 16 -17.61 -18.49 16.93
CA ARG A 16 -16.20 -18.64 16.59
C ARG A 16 -15.26 -17.91 17.54
N ARG A 17 -15.76 -17.32 18.64
CA ARG A 17 -14.93 -16.64 19.63
C ARG A 17 -14.14 -17.65 20.47
N LEU A 18 -12.87 -17.32 20.73
CA LEU A 18 -11.96 -18.12 21.53
C LEU A 18 -12.09 -17.76 23.00
N ASN A 19 -12.16 -18.79 23.86
CA ASN A 19 -12.13 -18.63 25.30
C ASN A 19 -10.78 -19.11 25.85
N ALA A 20 -9.94 -18.17 26.28
CA ALA A 20 -8.67 -18.48 26.92
C ALA A 20 -8.85 -18.48 28.45
N PRO A 21 -8.48 -19.55 29.18
CA PRO A 21 -8.53 -19.57 30.64
C PRO A 21 -7.79 -18.38 31.27
N ALA A 22 -8.29 -17.86 32.40
CA ALA A 22 -7.69 -16.70 33.07
C ALA A 22 -6.23 -16.94 33.50
N ASN A 23 -5.88 -18.19 33.84
CA ASN A 23 -4.54 -18.63 34.20
C ASN A 23 -3.67 -19.05 32.99
N ALA A 24 -4.17 -18.92 31.76
CA ALA A 24 -3.40 -19.24 30.58
C ALA A 24 -2.23 -18.25 30.37
N PRO A 25 -1.15 -18.67 29.69
CA PRO A 25 -0.04 -17.79 29.34
C PRO A 25 -0.50 -16.50 28.67
N LEU A 26 0.24 -15.40 28.90
CA LEU A 26 -0.07 -14.08 28.33
C LEU A 26 -0.27 -14.14 26.80
N THR A 27 0.63 -14.83 26.09
CA THR A 27 0.54 -15.00 24.64
C THR A 27 -0.75 -15.71 24.21
N THR A 28 -1.20 -16.73 24.94
CA THR A 28 -2.46 -17.45 24.67
C THR A 28 -3.67 -16.54 24.84
N ARG A 29 -3.69 -15.74 25.92
CA ARG A 29 -4.78 -14.76 26.13
C ARG A 29 -4.76 -13.66 25.08
N LEU A 30 -3.59 -13.21 24.67
CA LEU A 30 -3.43 -12.18 23.64
C LEU A 30 -3.94 -12.65 22.27
N VAL A 31 -3.57 -13.85 21.81
CA VAL A 31 -4.05 -14.35 20.50
C VAL A 31 -5.56 -14.58 20.49
N ALA A 32 -6.14 -15.02 21.61
CA ALA A 32 -7.58 -15.16 21.75
C ALA A 32 -8.29 -13.79 21.70
N ASP A 33 -7.76 -12.78 22.39
CA ASP A 33 -8.28 -11.42 22.36
C ASP A 33 -8.21 -10.80 20.95
N ILE A 34 -7.07 -10.93 20.27
CA ILE A 34 -6.87 -10.45 18.89
C ILE A 34 -7.87 -11.12 17.94
N TRP A 35 -8.04 -12.44 18.03
CA TRP A 35 -9.04 -13.13 17.22
C TRP A 35 -10.47 -12.68 17.55
N ASN A 36 -10.81 -12.50 18.83
CA ASN A 36 -12.15 -12.09 19.20
C ASN A 36 -12.47 -10.67 18.69
N ARG A 37 -11.48 -9.76 18.69
CA ARG A 37 -11.63 -8.38 18.18
C ARG A 37 -11.59 -8.27 16.67
N TYR A 38 -10.79 -9.08 15.98
CA TYR A 38 -10.51 -8.90 14.56
C TYR A 38 -10.76 -10.14 13.69
N GLY A 39 -11.19 -11.28 14.23
CA GLY A 39 -11.30 -12.55 13.51
C GLY A 39 -12.28 -12.52 12.33
N GLY A 40 -13.33 -11.71 12.39
CA GLY A 40 -14.25 -11.50 11.26
C GLY A 40 -13.59 -10.78 10.08
N LEU A 41 -12.62 -9.91 10.35
CA LEU A 41 -11.80 -9.23 9.35
C LEU A 41 -10.58 -10.06 8.92
N LEU A 42 -9.89 -10.68 9.89
CA LEU A 42 -8.67 -11.45 9.66
C LEU A 42 -8.94 -12.70 8.85
N GLN A 43 -10.11 -13.33 8.98
CA GLN A 43 -10.47 -14.50 8.17
C GLN A 43 -10.44 -14.21 6.65
N PRO A 44 -11.27 -13.28 6.10
CA PRO A 44 -11.24 -12.97 4.68
C PRO A 44 -9.93 -12.28 4.24
N LEU A 45 -9.28 -11.52 5.13
CA LEU A 45 -7.98 -10.93 4.84
C LEU A 45 -6.91 -12.02 4.65
N SER A 46 -6.87 -13.03 5.52
CA SER A 46 -6.00 -14.19 5.44
C SER A 46 -6.21 -14.98 4.15
N GLU A 47 -7.46 -15.20 3.76
CA GLU A 47 -7.81 -15.85 2.49
C GLU A 47 -7.27 -15.07 1.28
N ARG A 48 -7.44 -13.75 1.28
CA ARG A 48 -6.91 -12.87 0.23
C ARG A 48 -5.38 -12.89 0.16
N LEU A 49 -4.72 -12.95 1.31
CA LEU A 49 -3.27 -12.95 1.40
C LEU A 49 -2.66 -14.35 1.19
N GLY A 50 -3.47 -15.42 1.24
CA GLY A 50 -3.02 -16.80 1.15
C GLY A 50 -2.26 -17.28 2.38
N ILE A 51 -2.59 -16.77 3.56
CA ILE A 51 -2.00 -17.16 4.85
C ILE A 51 -3.07 -17.77 5.75
N GLU A 52 -2.66 -18.55 6.75
CA GLU A 52 -3.61 -19.10 7.73
C GLU A 52 -4.10 -17.99 8.69
N PRO A 53 -5.37 -18.01 9.16
CA PRO A 53 -5.86 -17.06 10.16
C PRO A 53 -4.99 -16.99 11.41
N GLY A 54 -4.48 -18.13 11.88
CA GLY A 54 -3.55 -18.18 13.02
C GLY A 54 -2.23 -17.46 12.77
N VAL A 55 -1.75 -17.43 11.51
CA VAL A 55 -0.55 -16.66 11.13
C VAL A 55 -0.85 -15.17 11.22
N ALA A 56 -1.99 -14.72 10.68
CA ALA A 56 -2.38 -13.32 10.75
C ALA A 56 -2.59 -12.86 12.22
N VAL A 57 -3.27 -13.67 13.02
CA VAL A 57 -3.48 -13.39 14.46
C VAL A 57 -2.17 -13.29 15.20
N THR A 58 -1.25 -14.25 15.05
CA THR A 58 0.01 -14.24 15.81
C THR A 58 0.91 -13.08 15.41
N VAL A 59 1.02 -12.78 14.11
CA VAL A 59 1.84 -11.68 13.62
C VAL A 59 1.28 -10.35 14.11
N LEU A 60 -0.05 -10.14 14.02
CA LEU A 60 -0.66 -8.94 14.59
C LEU A 60 -0.49 -8.88 16.11
N ALA A 61 -0.66 -10.00 16.83
CA ALA A 61 -0.51 -10.04 18.29
C ALA A 61 0.90 -9.64 18.74
N ILE A 62 1.92 -10.26 18.17
CA ILE A 62 3.32 -10.09 18.61
C ILE A 62 3.92 -8.77 18.13
N GLU A 63 3.59 -8.32 16.91
CA GLU A 63 4.18 -7.11 16.34
C GLU A 63 3.45 -5.83 16.80
N SER A 64 2.19 -5.93 17.21
CA SER A 64 1.35 -4.74 17.42
C SER A 64 0.60 -4.69 18.75
N GLY A 65 0.44 -5.83 19.45
CA GLY A 65 -0.48 -5.97 20.59
C GLY A 65 -1.96 -5.69 20.26
N GLY A 66 -2.27 -5.30 19.02
CA GLY A 66 -3.58 -4.99 18.46
C GLY A 66 -4.27 -3.75 19.04
N GLN A 67 -3.61 -2.94 19.87
CA GLN A 67 -4.26 -1.77 20.46
C GLN A 67 -4.20 -0.59 19.50
N ALA A 68 -5.33 -0.23 18.91
CA ALA A 68 -5.40 0.77 17.86
C ALA A 68 -5.58 2.22 18.38
N PHE A 69 -6.27 2.35 19.52
CA PHE A 69 -6.66 3.62 20.10
C PHE A 69 -6.32 3.70 21.60
N GLY A 70 -6.00 4.91 22.05
CA GLY A 70 -5.84 5.22 23.47
C GLY A 70 -7.19 5.30 24.20
N PRO A 71 -7.19 5.45 25.54
CA PRO A 71 -8.42 5.57 26.34
C PRO A 71 -9.30 6.75 25.94
N ASP A 72 -8.70 7.81 25.39
CA ASP A 72 -9.37 9.01 24.87
C ASP A 72 -9.86 8.84 23.41
N ARG A 73 -9.80 7.61 22.89
CA ARG A 73 -10.17 7.22 21.52
C ARG A 73 -9.34 7.85 20.41
N ARG A 74 -8.23 8.53 20.74
CA ARG A 74 -7.29 9.00 19.72
C ARG A 74 -6.38 7.87 19.27
N LEU A 75 -5.95 7.95 18.02
CA LEU A 75 -4.95 7.08 17.43
C LEU A 75 -3.71 7.02 18.34
N LEU A 76 -3.20 5.83 18.63
CA LEU A 76 -1.90 5.74 19.31
C LEU A 76 -0.80 6.24 18.38
N ILE A 77 0.04 7.15 18.87
CA ILE A 77 1.14 7.70 18.07
C ILE A 77 2.44 7.71 18.87
N ARG A 78 3.57 7.76 18.16
CA ARG A 78 4.85 8.18 18.71
C ARG A 78 5.47 9.19 17.76
N PHE A 79 5.83 10.36 18.26
CA PHE A 79 6.43 11.42 17.47
C PHE A 79 7.94 11.35 17.49
N GLU A 80 8.54 11.14 16.33
CA GLU A 80 9.98 11.00 16.15
C GLU A 80 10.58 12.35 15.71
N ASN A 81 10.97 13.20 16.67
CA ASN A 81 11.38 14.57 16.34
C ASN A 81 12.64 14.62 15.44
N HIS A 82 13.48 13.59 15.46
CA HIS A 82 14.62 13.46 14.57
C HIS A 82 14.24 13.18 13.11
N LEU A 83 13.10 12.51 12.87
CA LEU A 83 12.51 12.37 11.54
C LEU A 83 11.79 13.66 11.12
N PHE A 84 11.18 14.36 12.08
CA PHE A 84 10.66 15.70 11.82
C PHE A 84 11.78 16.67 11.41
N PHE A 85 12.99 16.51 11.97
CA PHE A 85 14.18 17.20 11.47
C PHE A 85 14.50 16.80 10.01
N ASP A 86 14.42 15.53 9.65
CA ASP A 86 14.67 15.12 8.27
C ASP A 86 13.67 15.72 7.26
N PHE A 87 12.40 15.84 7.63
CA PHE A 87 11.34 16.37 6.75
C PHE A 87 11.19 17.89 6.77
N LEU A 88 11.49 18.56 7.89
CA LEU A 88 11.40 20.02 8.06
C LEU A 88 12.74 20.65 8.45
N GLY A 89 13.34 20.13 9.53
CA GLY A 89 14.46 20.79 10.21
C GLY A 89 15.74 20.95 9.40
N LYS A 90 16.05 20.03 8.47
CA LYS A 90 17.20 20.14 7.56
C LYS A 90 17.17 21.44 6.75
N ASN A 91 15.98 21.79 6.27
CA ASN A 91 15.77 22.99 5.46
C ASN A 91 15.42 24.22 6.32
N ASN A 92 15.06 24.01 7.59
CA ASN A 92 14.66 25.06 8.54
C ASN A 92 15.31 24.86 9.93
N PRO A 93 16.65 24.84 10.04
CA PRO A 93 17.34 24.42 11.26
C PRO A 93 17.07 25.34 12.45
N ALA A 94 16.97 26.65 12.22
CA ALA A 94 16.62 27.62 13.26
C ALA A 94 15.19 27.42 13.78
N ARG A 95 14.23 27.13 12.89
CA ARG A 95 12.82 26.89 13.28
C ARG A 95 12.69 25.59 14.07
N PHE A 96 13.44 24.56 13.70
CA PHE A 96 13.47 23.30 14.44
C PHE A 96 14.09 23.46 15.83
N SER A 97 15.29 24.03 15.92
CA SER A 97 16.05 24.13 17.19
C SER A 97 15.43 25.08 18.22
N GLN A 98 14.51 25.95 17.79
CA GLN A 98 13.65 26.71 18.70
C GLN A 98 12.78 25.81 19.58
N HIS A 99 12.30 24.68 19.05
CA HIS A 99 11.26 23.87 19.70
C HIS A 99 11.63 22.41 19.94
N PHE A 100 12.63 21.88 19.23
CA PHE A 100 12.99 20.48 19.26
C PHE A 100 14.50 20.29 19.36
N THR A 101 14.90 19.24 20.08
CA THR A 101 16.28 18.74 20.08
C THR A 101 16.29 17.23 20.28
N PHE A 102 17.36 16.58 19.86
CA PHE A 102 17.64 15.15 20.04
C PHE A 102 19.14 14.95 20.21
N ASP A 103 19.57 13.76 20.62
CA ASP A 103 20.99 13.43 20.77
C ASP A 103 21.67 13.33 19.39
N SER A 104 22.74 14.09 19.17
CA SER A 104 23.43 14.13 17.87
C SER A 104 24.19 12.84 17.52
N ALA A 105 24.64 12.08 18.51
CA ALA A 105 25.32 10.81 18.30
C ALA A 105 24.32 9.67 18.06
N ARG A 106 23.17 9.71 18.75
CA ARG A 106 22.08 8.74 18.61
C ARG A 106 20.77 9.47 18.37
N ARG A 107 20.53 9.83 17.10
CA ARG A 107 19.40 10.69 16.69
C ARG A 107 18.02 10.21 17.15
N TRP A 108 17.85 8.91 17.36
CA TRP A 108 16.61 8.32 17.87
C TRP A 108 16.44 8.44 19.40
N GLU A 109 17.37 9.09 20.10
CA GLU A 109 17.36 9.27 21.56
C GLU A 109 17.39 10.76 21.96
N GLY A 110 17.12 11.03 23.23
CA GLY A 110 17.20 12.38 23.80
C GLY A 110 16.18 13.36 23.24
N HIS A 111 15.04 12.87 22.73
CA HIS A 111 14.01 13.72 22.14
C HIS A 111 13.40 14.64 23.19
N ARG A 112 13.56 15.94 22.96
CA ARG A 112 13.04 17.00 23.81
C ARG A 112 12.25 18.03 23.03
N PHE A 113 11.30 18.64 23.72
CA PHE A 113 10.40 19.64 23.18
C PHE A 113 10.29 20.86 24.10
N ARG A 114 9.99 22.03 23.52
CA ARG A 114 9.48 23.21 24.23
C ARG A 114 8.56 24.03 23.32
N ALA A 115 7.38 24.39 23.80
CA ALA A 115 6.45 25.24 23.04
C ALA A 115 6.91 26.71 23.00
N ASN A 116 7.43 27.21 24.12
CA ASN A 116 8.04 28.53 24.21
C ASN A 116 9.56 28.41 23.95
N PRO A 117 10.15 29.15 22.98
CA PRO A 117 11.59 29.14 22.73
C PRO A 117 12.47 29.51 23.93
N SER A 118 11.93 30.23 24.92
CA SER A 118 12.60 30.56 26.18
C SER A 118 12.20 29.64 27.35
N GLY A 119 11.35 28.65 27.09
CA GLY A 119 10.88 27.69 28.09
C GLY A 119 11.87 26.56 28.37
N ALA A 120 11.56 25.80 29.42
CA ALA A 120 12.29 24.58 29.76
C ALA A 120 12.04 23.47 28.73
N TRP A 121 13.08 22.68 28.47
CA TRP A 121 12.97 21.45 27.68
C TRP A 121 12.26 20.37 28.48
N ILE A 122 11.36 19.64 27.84
CA ILE A 122 10.69 18.48 28.40
C ILE A 122 10.95 17.23 27.55
N ASP A 123 11.10 16.09 28.21
CA ASP A 123 11.00 14.78 27.57
C ASP A 123 9.51 14.45 27.37
N PHE A 124 9.16 13.81 26.25
CA PHE A 124 7.75 13.60 25.90
C PHE A 124 7.33 12.16 25.58
N HIS A 125 8.28 11.23 25.48
CA HIS A 125 7.97 9.83 25.19
C HIS A 125 7.34 9.09 26.37
N GLY A 126 6.53 8.09 26.05
CA GLY A 126 5.90 7.20 27.03
C GLY A 126 4.56 7.70 27.58
N ASN A 127 4.08 8.86 27.11
CA ASN A 127 2.79 9.42 27.50
C ASN A 127 2.01 9.88 26.26
N GLN A 128 0.91 9.22 25.93
CA GLN A 128 0.12 9.54 24.73
C GLN A 128 -0.42 10.97 24.72
N ALA A 129 -0.85 11.51 25.86
CA ALA A 129 -1.32 12.90 25.90
C ALA A 129 -0.20 13.89 25.51
N ARG A 130 1.02 13.60 25.97
CA ARG A 130 2.21 14.39 25.63
C ARG A 130 2.66 14.19 24.19
N GLU A 131 2.69 12.96 23.69
CA GLU A 131 2.96 12.65 22.27
C GLU A 131 2.04 13.45 21.35
N TRP A 132 0.74 13.48 21.67
CA TRP A 132 -0.25 14.27 20.93
C TRP A 132 -0.08 15.78 21.04
N GLU A 133 0.27 16.30 22.21
CA GLU A 133 0.56 17.74 22.39
C GLU A 133 1.72 18.18 21.48
N VAL A 134 2.82 17.43 21.52
CA VAL A 134 4.02 17.70 20.72
C VAL A 134 3.72 17.55 19.23
N PHE A 135 3.01 16.49 18.84
CA PHE A 135 2.60 16.27 17.46
C PHE A 135 1.69 17.38 16.93
N GLN A 136 0.70 17.83 17.70
CA GLN A 136 -0.18 18.94 17.30
C GLN A 136 0.60 20.24 17.14
N PHE A 137 1.56 20.51 18.04
CA PHE A 137 2.46 21.64 17.87
C PHE A 137 3.28 21.51 16.58
N ALA A 138 3.86 20.34 16.31
CA ALA A 138 4.61 20.09 15.08
C ALA A 138 3.73 20.28 13.82
N CYS A 139 2.48 19.82 13.84
CA CYS A 139 1.51 20.06 12.77
C CYS A 139 1.26 21.55 12.51
N SER A 140 1.28 22.39 13.55
CA SER A 140 1.17 23.86 13.38
C SER A 140 2.39 24.46 12.68
N LEU A 141 3.55 23.80 12.74
CA LEU A 141 4.75 24.23 12.02
C LEU A 141 4.75 23.72 10.57
N ASP A 142 4.48 22.44 10.39
CA ASP A 142 4.34 21.76 9.11
C ASP A 142 3.55 20.45 9.28
N ASP A 143 2.32 20.45 8.78
CA ASP A 143 1.40 19.33 8.91
C ASP A 143 1.90 18.03 8.25
N THR A 144 2.51 18.14 7.06
CA THR A 144 2.92 16.97 6.28
C THR A 144 4.17 16.35 6.89
N ALA A 145 5.17 17.17 7.24
CA ALA A 145 6.38 16.71 7.89
C ALA A 145 6.08 16.06 9.25
N ALA A 146 5.18 16.66 10.05
CA ALA A 146 4.79 16.11 11.34
C ALA A 146 4.12 14.74 11.19
N LYS A 147 3.15 14.61 10.27
CA LYS A 147 2.47 13.34 10.02
C LYS A 147 3.41 12.26 9.45
N ARG A 148 4.41 12.63 8.65
CA ARG A 148 5.45 11.68 8.19
C ARG A 148 6.35 11.19 9.32
N ALA A 149 6.50 12.01 10.37
CA ALA A 149 7.37 11.76 11.52
C ALA A 149 6.68 11.07 12.71
N ILE A 150 5.46 10.57 12.56
CA ILE A 150 4.83 9.74 13.60
C ILE A 150 4.71 8.28 13.17
N SER A 151 4.87 7.35 14.12
CA SER A 151 4.31 6.01 14.00
C SER A 151 2.82 6.06 14.37
N MET A 152 2.01 5.21 13.74
CA MET A 152 0.54 5.27 13.87
C MET A 152 -0.07 3.91 14.20
N GLY A 153 -0.95 3.91 15.20
CA GLY A 153 -1.88 2.83 15.51
C GLY A 153 -1.25 1.60 16.14
N ALA A 154 -2.03 0.52 16.21
CA ALA A 154 -1.56 -0.78 16.67
C ALA A 154 -0.24 -1.19 15.99
N PRO A 155 -0.13 -1.17 14.65
CA PRO A 155 1.07 -1.67 13.97
C PRO A 155 2.25 -0.69 13.98
N GLN A 156 2.12 0.49 14.59
CA GLN A 156 3.17 1.50 14.67
C GLN A 156 3.82 1.82 13.32
N ILE A 157 3.04 1.83 12.23
CA ILE A 157 3.57 2.12 10.90
C ILE A 157 3.94 3.60 10.83
N MET A 158 5.18 3.88 10.46
CA MET A 158 5.64 5.26 10.25
C MET A 158 4.89 5.94 9.11
N GLY A 159 4.46 7.18 9.31
CA GLY A 159 3.67 7.94 8.35
C GLY A 159 4.36 8.14 7.01
N PHE A 160 5.70 8.20 6.94
CA PHE A 160 6.42 8.26 5.67
C PHE A 160 6.20 7.03 4.77
N ASN A 161 5.67 5.92 5.30
CA ASN A 161 5.32 4.71 4.54
C ASN A 161 3.93 4.77 3.88
N PHE A 162 3.24 5.92 3.91
CA PHE A 162 1.90 6.04 3.35
C PHE A 162 1.76 5.50 1.91
N GLN A 163 2.77 5.70 1.06
CA GLN A 163 2.78 5.19 -0.32
C GLN A 163 2.94 3.66 -0.38
N VAL A 164 3.78 3.10 0.50
CA VAL A 164 4.05 1.65 0.60
C VAL A 164 2.75 0.89 0.89
N ILE A 165 1.92 1.44 1.77
CA ILE A 165 0.62 0.84 2.14
C ILE A 165 -0.55 1.42 1.34
N GLY A 166 -0.27 2.28 0.37
CA GLY A 166 -1.18 2.64 -0.70
C GLY A 166 -2.10 3.83 -0.50
N TYR A 167 -1.79 4.70 0.46
CA TYR A 167 -2.41 6.02 0.58
C TYR A 167 -1.78 7.02 -0.41
N ALA A 168 -2.57 8.00 -0.86
CA ALA A 168 -2.11 9.04 -1.78
C ALA A 168 -1.30 10.13 -1.07
N SER A 169 -1.58 10.36 0.22
CA SER A 169 -0.85 11.27 1.09
C SER A 169 -0.75 10.70 2.51
N VAL A 170 0.15 11.25 3.32
CA VAL A 170 0.23 10.91 4.74
C VAL A 170 -1.01 11.39 5.51
N GLN A 171 -1.68 12.44 5.04
CA GLN A 171 -2.95 12.90 5.58
C GLN A 171 -4.06 11.87 5.37
N ASP A 172 -4.12 11.24 4.19
CA ASP A 172 -5.09 10.18 3.91
C ASP A 172 -4.86 8.97 4.83
N MET A 173 -3.59 8.57 5.01
CA MET A 173 -3.21 7.51 5.95
C MET A 173 -3.65 7.87 7.37
N PHE A 174 -3.27 9.07 7.84
CA PHE A 174 -3.62 9.53 9.18
C PHE A 174 -5.13 9.58 9.41
N ASN A 175 -5.90 10.06 8.43
CA ASN A 175 -7.36 10.13 8.51
C ASN A 175 -8.01 8.75 8.52
N ALA A 176 -7.49 7.79 7.75
CA ALA A 176 -7.97 6.41 7.78
C ALA A 176 -7.69 5.76 9.14
N PHE A 177 -6.44 5.83 9.59
CA PHE A 177 -6.00 5.21 10.84
C PHE A 177 -6.68 5.84 12.07
N SER A 178 -6.95 7.15 12.04
CA SER A 178 -7.68 7.86 13.10
C SER A 178 -9.16 7.48 13.18
N ARG A 179 -9.76 6.97 12.10
CA ARG A 179 -11.19 6.63 12.05
C ARG A 179 -11.46 5.16 12.38
N SER A 180 -10.53 4.25 12.10
CA SER A 180 -10.85 2.83 12.02
C SER A 180 -9.69 1.92 12.41
N GLU A 181 -9.91 1.04 13.39
CA GLU A 181 -8.98 -0.06 13.70
C GLU A 181 -8.81 -0.99 12.51
N ARG A 182 -9.86 -1.14 11.67
CA ARG A 182 -9.79 -1.94 10.44
C ARG A 182 -8.78 -1.37 9.47
N ASP A 183 -8.76 -0.05 9.28
CA ASP A 183 -7.81 0.59 8.36
C ASP A 183 -6.37 0.43 8.86
N GLN A 184 -6.17 0.43 10.18
CA GLN A 184 -4.87 0.12 10.79
C GLN A 184 -4.45 -1.34 10.55
N VAL A 185 -5.36 -2.30 10.78
CA VAL A 185 -5.07 -3.74 10.57
C VAL A 185 -4.83 -4.04 9.08
N ILE A 186 -5.64 -3.50 8.17
CA ILE A 186 -5.40 -3.65 6.72
C ILE A 186 -4.07 -3.01 6.34
N GLY A 187 -3.80 -1.79 6.80
CA GLY A 187 -2.55 -1.08 6.55
C GLY A 187 -1.31 -1.84 7.03
N PHE A 188 -1.42 -2.56 8.15
CA PHE A 188 -0.37 -3.46 8.63
C PHE A 188 -0.07 -4.60 7.67
N PHE A 189 -1.09 -5.30 7.17
CA PHE A 189 -0.88 -6.38 6.23
C PHE A 189 -0.47 -5.89 4.84
N ASP A 190 -0.93 -4.71 4.42
CA ASP A 190 -0.43 -4.03 3.22
C ASP A 190 1.06 -3.69 3.37
N PHE A 191 1.48 -3.23 4.55
CA PHE A 191 2.89 -3.00 4.85
C PHE A 191 3.70 -4.31 4.78
N VAL A 192 3.26 -5.37 5.46
CA VAL A 192 3.90 -6.69 5.43
C VAL A 192 4.02 -7.23 4.00
N ASN A 193 3.02 -6.99 3.15
CA ASN A 193 3.02 -7.41 1.76
C ASN A 193 3.93 -6.55 0.86
N ASN A 194 4.17 -5.29 1.20
CA ASN A 194 4.82 -4.33 0.31
C ASN A 194 6.18 -3.80 0.81
N ILE A 195 6.61 -4.15 2.04
CA ILE A 195 7.84 -3.63 2.64
C ILE A 195 9.12 -4.05 1.91
N LEU A 196 9.09 -5.16 1.16
CA LEU A 196 10.17 -5.61 0.28
C LEU A 196 9.67 -5.85 -1.16
N PRO A 197 10.52 -5.65 -2.19
CA PRO A 197 10.21 -6.02 -3.56
C PRO A 197 9.92 -7.53 -3.68
N GLY A 198 8.99 -7.92 -4.57
CA GLY A 198 8.69 -9.33 -4.85
C GLY A 198 7.62 -9.99 -3.95
N GLY A 199 6.85 -9.20 -3.21
CA GLY A 199 5.75 -9.70 -2.35
C GLY A 199 6.02 -9.58 -0.84
N GLY A 200 6.95 -8.72 -0.44
CA GLY A 200 7.20 -8.38 0.96
C GLY A 200 7.65 -9.55 1.82
N ALA A 201 7.46 -9.42 3.13
CA ALA A 201 7.69 -10.49 4.09
C ALA A 201 6.54 -11.53 4.08
N LEU A 202 5.46 -11.26 3.33
CA LEU A 202 4.28 -12.13 3.25
C LEU A 202 4.59 -13.53 2.74
N HIS A 203 5.53 -13.67 1.81
CA HIS A 203 5.89 -14.98 1.26
C HIS A 203 6.45 -15.95 2.32
N HIS A 204 7.15 -15.43 3.34
CA HIS A 204 7.59 -16.21 4.50
C HIS A 204 6.40 -16.64 5.36
N LEU A 205 5.46 -15.73 5.60
CA LEU A 205 4.24 -16.02 6.36
C LEU A 205 3.37 -17.10 5.68
N ARG A 206 3.27 -17.11 4.34
CA ARG A 206 2.60 -18.17 3.58
C ARG A 206 3.19 -19.55 3.82
N ARG A 207 4.49 -19.62 4.12
CA ARG A 207 5.23 -20.85 4.42
C ARG A 207 5.35 -21.12 5.92
N ARG A 208 4.76 -20.26 6.78
CA ARG A 208 4.91 -20.27 8.24
C ARG A 208 6.37 -20.14 8.71
N ASP A 209 7.20 -19.50 7.91
CA ASP A 209 8.60 -19.24 8.21
C ASP A 209 8.74 -17.98 9.06
N PHE A 210 8.41 -18.10 10.35
CA PHE A 210 8.44 -16.98 11.29
C PHE A 210 9.86 -16.43 11.51
N LEU A 211 10.89 -17.25 11.35
CA LEU A 211 12.27 -16.81 11.51
C LEU A 211 12.70 -15.91 10.37
N ALA A 212 12.43 -16.30 9.12
CA ALA A 212 12.74 -15.47 7.98
C ALA A 212 11.89 -14.18 7.97
N PHE A 213 10.61 -14.28 8.33
CA PHE A 213 9.76 -13.10 8.53
C PHE A 213 10.36 -12.15 9.58
N ALA A 214 10.69 -12.65 10.78
CA ALA A 214 11.23 -11.83 11.85
C ALA A 214 12.61 -11.25 11.52
N THR A 215 13.43 -11.95 10.72
CA THR A 215 14.73 -11.44 10.26
C THR A 215 14.56 -10.20 9.39
N ILE A 216 13.56 -10.19 8.53
CA ILE A 216 13.24 -9.05 7.66
C ILE A 216 12.57 -7.93 8.45
N TYR A 217 11.59 -8.28 9.29
CA TYR A 217 10.73 -7.30 9.94
C TYR A 217 11.39 -6.66 11.17
N ASN A 218 12.02 -7.47 12.02
CA ASN A 218 12.63 -7.06 13.30
C ASN A 218 14.16 -6.94 13.24
N GLY A 219 14.79 -7.46 12.18
CA GLY A 219 16.24 -7.55 12.03
C GLY A 219 16.86 -8.82 12.62
N ALA A 220 17.99 -9.23 12.05
CA ALA A 220 18.66 -10.50 12.38
C ALA A 220 19.01 -10.68 13.86
N GLY A 221 19.29 -9.58 14.58
CA GLY A 221 19.69 -9.62 15.99
C GLY A 221 18.58 -10.04 16.97
N GLN A 222 17.30 -9.91 16.58
CA GLN A 222 16.15 -10.27 17.42
C GLN A 222 15.25 -11.33 16.77
N ALA A 223 15.55 -11.74 15.54
CA ALA A 223 14.71 -12.62 14.73
C ALA A 223 14.30 -13.90 15.45
N ALA A 224 15.24 -14.59 16.12
CA ALA A 224 14.96 -15.84 16.82
C ALA A 224 13.97 -15.66 17.99
N HIS A 225 14.06 -14.54 18.71
CA HIS A 225 13.16 -14.24 19.82
C HIS A 225 11.73 -14.01 19.31
N TYR A 226 11.55 -13.12 18.33
CA TYR A 226 10.24 -12.82 17.75
C TYR A 226 9.64 -14.04 17.03
N ALA A 227 10.45 -14.82 16.32
CA ALA A 227 9.99 -16.04 15.67
C ALA A 227 9.48 -17.07 16.69
N SER A 228 10.15 -17.21 17.84
CA SER A 228 9.70 -18.08 18.92
C SER A 228 8.36 -17.60 19.48
N LEU A 229 8.19 -16.30 19.73
CA LEU A 229 6.91 -15.74 20.19
C LEU A 229 5.77 -15.97 19.19
N MET A 230 6.03 -15.73 17.90
CA MET A 230 5.04 -15.97 16.84
C MET A 230 4.65 -17.43 16.74
N LYS A 231 5.62 -18.35 16.84
CA LYS A 231 5.35 -19.79 16.83
C LYS A 231 4.50 -20.22 18.03
N THR A 232 4.84 -19.75 19.23
CA THR A 232 4.05 -20.01 20.44
C THR A 232 2.61 -19.48 20.31
N GLY A 233 2.44 -18.26 19.79
CA GLY A 233 1.12 -17.67 19.55
C GLY A 233 0.31 -18.43 18.50
N TYR A 234 0.95 -18.86 17.42
CA TYR A 234 0.33 -19.67 16.37
C TYR A 234 -0.17 -21.02 16.90
N ASP A 235 0.67 -21.72 17.68
CA ASP A 235 0.30 -23.01 18.26
C ASP A 235 -0.84 -22.85 19.28
N ALA A 236 -0.78 -21.82 20.13
CA ALA A 236 -1.83 -21.51 21.08
C ALA A 236 -3.16 -21.17 20.38
N PHE A 237 -3.12 -20.36 19.30
CA PHE A 237 -4.29 -20.06 18.49
C PHE A 237 -4.90 -21.34 17.91
N ASN A 238 -4.08 -22.18 17.27
CA ASN A 238 -4.59 -23.40 16.64
C ASN A 238 -5.17 -24.39 17.66
N GLN A 239 -4.58 -24.49 18.84
CA GLN A 239 -5.12 -25.29 19.93
C GLN A 239 -6.51 -24.80 20.36
N LEU A 240 -6.68 -23.49 20.58
CA LEU A 240 -7.97 -22.91 20.94
C LEU A 240 -8.99 -23.02 19.79
N TYR A 241 -8.55 -22.79 18.56
CA TYR A 241 -9.42 -22.76 17.38
C TYR A 241 -9.94 -24.15 16.99
N SER A 242 -9.11 -25.19 17.14
CA SER A 242 -9.49 -26.59 16.91
C SER A 242 -10.41 -27.16 17.99
N ALA A 243 -10.45 -26.56 19.17
CA ALA A 243 -11.38 -26.93 20.24
C ALA A 243 -12.79 -26.35 20.02
N LEU A 244 -12.99 -25.45 19.06
CA LEU A 244 -14.32 -24.95 18.71
C LEU A 244 -15.17 -26.07 18.09
N PRO A 245 -16.49 -26.07 18.33
CA PRO A 245 -17.39 -26.97 17.63
C PRO A 245 -17.22 -26.86 16.11
N PRO A 246 -17.37 -27.98 15.36
CA PRO A 246 -17.40 -27.92 13.91
C PRO A 246 -18.52 -26.98 13.46
N THR A 247 -18.22 -26.12 12.48
CA THR A 247 -19.24 -25.26 11.87
C THR A 247 -20.35 -26.13 11.32
N ALA A 248 -21.60 -25.86 11.72
CA ALA A 248 -22.74 -26.57 11.16
C ALA A 248 -22.70 -26.44 9.63
N PRO A 249 -22.96 -27.53 8.87
CA PRO A 249 -23.09 -27.41 7.43
C PRO A 249 -24.16 -26.35 7.13
N PRO A 250 -24.00 -25.56 6.05
CA PRO A 250 -25.03 -24.61 5.65
C PRO A 250 -26.35 -25.37 5.55
N ILE A 251 -27.33 -24.98 6.36
CA ILE A 251 -28.70 -25.47 6.20
C ILE A 251 -29.07 -25.13 4.76
N PRO A 252 -29.43 -26.11 3.91
CA PRO A 252 -29.85 -25.80 2.55
C PRO A 252 -30.98 -24.78 2.64
N GLU A 253 -30.80 -23.63 1.99
CA GLU A 253 -31.82 -22.58 1.93
C GLU A 253 -33.15 -23.24 1.55
N GLN A 254 -34.11 -23.24 2.48
CA GLN A 254 -35.47 -23.58 2.11
C GLN A 254 -35.88 -22.58 1.02
N PRO A 255 -36.37 -23.05 -0.14
CA PRO A 255 -36.80 -22.15 -1.20
C PRO A 255 -37.84 -21.19 -0.63
N SER A 256 -37.58 -19.90 -0.78
CA SER A 256 -38.54 -18.85 -0.43
C SER A 256 -39.86 -19.13 -1.15
N PRO A 257 -41.03 -18.95 -0.51
CA PRO A 257 -42.31 -19.16 -1.16
C PRO A 257 -42.39 -18.22 -2.38
N GLN A 258 -42.59 -18.81 -3.56
CA GLN A 258 -42.86 -18.06 -4.79
C GLN A 258 -44.07 -17.15 -4.58
N PRO A 259 -44.05 -15.90 -5.08
CA PRO A 259 -45.24 -15.08 -5.13
C PRO A 259 -46.33 -15.78 -5.97
N GLU A 260 -47.54 -15.83 -5.43
CA GLU A 260 -48.73 -16.35 -6.09
C GLU A 260 -48.97 -15.66 -7.46
N PRO A 261 -49.38 -16.38 -8.51
CA PRO A 261 -49.74 -15.76 -9.78
C PRO A 261 -51.03 -14.94 -9.66
N PRO A 262 -51.16 -13.79 -10.35
CA PRO A 262 -52.40 -13.03 -10.34
C PRO A 262 -53.52 -13.76 -11.11
N ALA A 263 -54.74 -13.56 -10.62
CA ALA A 263 -55.99 -14.14 -11.11
C ALA A 263 -56.33 -13.78 -12.59
N PRO A 264 -57.12 -14.60 -13.30
CA PRO A 264 -57.26 -14.54 -14.75
C PRO A 264 -58.29 -13.49 -15.21
N THR A 265 -57.92 -12.68 -16.21
CA THR A 265 -58.85 -11.86 -17.00
C THR A 265 -59.49 -12.66 -18.12
N GLN A 266 -60.81 -12.47 -18.28
CA GLN A 266 -61.70 -13.07 -19.30
C GLN A 266 -61.44 -12.58 -20.75
N PRO A 267 -62.01 -13.25 -21.77
CA PRO A 267 -61.42 -13.39 -23.10
C PRO A 267 -62.02 -12.46 -24.17
N THR A 268 -61.27 -12.27 -25.26
CA THR A 268 -61.79 -11.77 -26.56
C THR A 268 -61.32 -12.70 -27.69
N PRO A 269 -62.07 -12.78 -28.82
CA PRO A 269 -62.28 -14.02 -29.57
C PRO A 269 -61.27 -14.31 -30.70
N THR A 270 -61.39 -15.57 -31.17
CA THR A 270 -60.62 -16.40 -32.11
C THR A 270 -60.79 -16.01 -33.62
N PRO A 271 -60.24 -16.75 -34.62
CA PRO A 271 -59.24 -16.26 -35.59
C PRO A 271 -59.67 -16.44 -37.08
N GLU A 272 -58.79 -16.09 -38.05
CA GLU A 272 -58.63 -16.74 -39.39
C GLU A 272 -57.62 -15.95 -40.29
N PRO A 273 -57.04 -16.48 -41.40
CA PRO A 273 -56.23 -17.70 -41.54
C PRO A 273 -54.85 -17.47 -42.25
N SER A 274 -53.94 -18.46 -42.06
CA SER A 274 -52.73 -18.91 -42.83
C SER A 274 -52.43 -18.30 -44.23
N SER A 275 -51.20 -17.99 -44.72
CA SER A 275 -49.86 -18.67 -44.85
C SER A 275 -48.87 -17.72 -45.63
N PRO A 276 -47.58 -18.01 -46.01
CA PRO A 276 -46.73 -19.22 -45.95
C PRO A 276 -45.24 -18.91 -45.51
N PRO A 277 -44.15 -19.67 -45.85
CA PRO A 277 -43.09 -20.05 -44.91
C PRO A 277 -41.83 -19.14 -44.90
N ALA A 278 -41.01 -19.33 -43.86
CA ALA A 278 -39.85 -18.51 -43.47
C ALA A 278 -38.71 -18.36 -44.52
N PRO A 279 -38.02 -17.21 -44.56
CA PRO A 279 -36.63 -17.11 -44.99
C PRO A 279 -35.68 -17.35 -43.80
N GLN A 280 -34.59 -18.06 -44.07
CA GLN A 280 -33.47 -18.33 -43.16
C GLN A 280 -32.89 -17.04 -42.52
N PRO A 281 -32.35 -17.09 -41.28
CA PRO A 281 -31.62 -15.96 -40.72
C PRO A 281 -30.33 -15.70 -41.50
N ALA A 282 -30.21 -14.47 -42.00
CA ALA A 282 -29.00 -13.94 -42.63
C ALA A 282 -27.84 -13.81 -41.60
N PRO A 283 -26.57 -13.84 -42.06
CA PRO A 283 -25.40 -13.77 -41.18
C PRO A 283 -25.36 -12.47 -40.37
N SER A 284 -24.87 -12.60 -39.14
CA SER A 284 -24.68 -11.54 -38.15
C SER A 284 -23.98 -10.31 -38.72
N THR A 285 -24.62 -9.16 -38.49
CA THR A 285 -24.06 -7.82 -38.70
C THR A 285 -22.72 -7.68 -37.95
N PRO A 286 -21.63 -7.22 -38.58
CA PRO A 286 -20.40 -6.84 -37.89
C PRO A 286 -20.69 -5.72 -36.88
N PRO A 287 -20.01 -5.69 -35.71
CA PRO A 287 -20.27 -4.67 -34.69
C PRO A 287 -20.03 -3.27 -35.25
N GLU A 288 -21.04 -2.43 -35.08
CA GLU A 288 -21.07 -1.00 -35.33
C GLU A 288 -19.80 -0.33 -34.77
N GLN A 289 -19.00 0.30 -35.64
CA GLN A 289 -17.85 1.10 -35.24
C GLN A 289 -18.37 2.35 -34.50
N ASP A 290 -18.22 2.35 -33.17
CA ASP A 290 -18.56 3.47 -32.29
C ASP A 290 -17.70 4.71 -32.66
N ASP A 291 -18.31 5.64 -33.40
CA ASP A 291 -17.69 6.87 -33.94
C ASP A 291 -17.51 7.98 -32.88
N LYS A 292 -17.44 7.59 -31.59
CA LYS A 292 -17.25 8.51 -30.46
C LYS A 292 -15.78 8.93 -30.34
N PRO A 293 -15.50 10.22 -30.04
CA PRO A 293 -14.14 10.71 -29.90
C PRO A 293 -13.41 9.98 -28.78
N LYS A 294 -12.27 9.36 -29.11
CA LYS A 294 -11.41 8.65 -28.16
C LYS A 294 -10.59 9.67 -27.38
N ILE A 295 -10.98 9.90 -26.12
CA ILE A 295 -10.26 10.81 -25.22
C ILE A 295 -9.27 10.00 -24.38
N TYR A 296 -8.04 10.46 -24.32
CA TYR A 296 -6.98 9.87 -23.52
C TYR A 296 -6.52 10.82 -22.41
N VAL A 297 -6.21 10.26 -21.25
CA VAL A 297 -5.56 10.95 -20.14
C VAL A 297 -4.26 10.27 -19.79
N THR A 298 -3.32 11.04 -19.27
CA THR A 298 -2.02 10.60 -18.83
C THR A 298 -1.92 10.73 -17.32
N VAL A 299 -1.41 9.71 -16.64
CA VAL A 299 -1.14 9.77 -15.20
C VAL A 299 -0.09 10.82 -14.94
N SER A 300 -0.42 11.85 -14.15
CA SER A 300 0.46 12.99 -13.91
C SER A 300 1.74 12.53 -13.25
N ARG A 301 2.89 12.84 -13.87
CA ARG A 301 4.20 12.51 -13.29
C ARG A 301 4.51 13.33 -12.04
N ILE A 302 3.91 14.52 -11.94
CA ILE A 302 4.13 15.46 -10.85
C ILE A 302 3.16 15.17 -9.70
N LEU A 303 1.87 14.97 -10.02
CA LEU A 303 0.83 14.78 -9.00
C LEU A 303 0.68 13.32 -8.55
N ALA A 304 1.10 12.36 -9.38
CA ALA A 304 1.07 10.93 -9.08
C ALA A 304 2.43 10.27 -9.39
N PRO A 305 3.53 10.67 -8.71
CA PRO A 305 4.88 10.14 -8.97
C PRO A 305 5.03 8.66 -8.60
N GLY A 306 4.14 8.11 -7.77
CA GLY A 306 4.06 6.67 -7.46
C GLY A 306 3.06 5.90 -8.34
N GLY A 307 2.53 6.52 -9.40
CA GLY A 307 1.44 5.98 -10.19
C GLY A 307 0.08 6.19 -9.54
N ILE A 308 -0.96 5.63 -10.15
CA ILE A 308 -2.35 5.79 -9.75
C ILE A 308 -3.05 4.43 -9.65
N ARG A 309 -3.94 4.30 -8.67
CA ARG A 309 -4.74 3.09 -8.46
C ARG A 309 -6.01 3.15 -9.30
N LEU A 310 -6.15 2.21 -10.24
CA LEU A 310 -7.39 1.94 -10.95
C LEU A 310 -8.29 1.10 -10.05
N ARG A 311 -9.51 1.56 -9.75
CA ARG A 311 -10.41 0.92 -8.79
C ARG A 311 -11.72 0.46 -9.41
N LYS A 312 -12.40 -0.52 -8.83
CA LYS A 312 -13.69 -1.01 -9.38
C LYS A 312 -14.85 0.00 -9.25
N ILE A 313 -14.76 0.92 -8.28
CA ILE A 313 -15.77 1.96 -8.02
C ILE A 313 -15.08 3.33 -7.84
N PRO A 314 -15.77 4.46 -8.07
CA PRO A 314 -15.24 5.81 -7.93
C PRO A 314 -15.08 6.23 -6.46
N SER A 315 -14.26 5.49 -5.72
CA SER A 315 -13.99 5.71 -4.30
C SER A 315 -12.61 5.18 -3.95
N LEU A 316 -11.93 5.84 -2.99
CA LEU A 316 -10.67 5.35 -2.44
C LEU A 316 -10.82 3.99 -1.75
N ALA A 317 -12.05 3.63 -1.35
CA ALA A 317 -12.37 2.31 -0.81
C ALA A 317 -12.46 1.22 -1.89
N GLY A 318 -12.66 1.59 -3.16
CA GLY A 318 -12.92 0.62 -4.22
C GLY A 318 -11.77 -0.36 -4.43
N ALA A 319 -12.13 -1.63 -4.66
CA ALA A 319 -11.17 -2.70 -4.92
C ALA A 319 -10.20 -2.35 -6.04
N LEU A 320 -8.90 -2.59 -5.80
CA LEU A 320 -7.85 -2.33 -6.77
C LEU A 320 -7.99 -3.27 -7.97
N VAL A 321 -8.09 -2.68 -9.17
CA VAL A 321 -8.03 -3.39 -10.45
C VAL A 321 -6.57 -3.50 -10.90
N SER A 322 -5.84 -2.38 -10.88
CA SER A 322 -4.43 -2.29 -11.25
C SER A 322 -3.78 -1.02 -10.70
N VAL A 323 -2.45 -0.99 -10.67
CA VAL A 323 -1.68 0.24 -10.45
C VAL A 323 -1.09 0.65 -11.79
N GLU A 324 -1.38 1.87 -12.21
CA GLU A 324 -0.91 2.44 -13.46
C GLU A 324 0.28 3.38 -13.17
N PRO A 325 1.45 3.19 -13.80
CA PRO A 325 2.65 3.95 -13.48
C PRO A 325 2.52 5.44 -13.89
N PRO A 326 3.40 6.32 -13.39
CA PRO A 326 3.46 7.71 -13.83
C PRO A 326 3.67 7.80 -15.35
N GLY A 327 2.91 8.66 -16.02
CA GLY A 327 2.92 8.77 -17.48
C GLY A 327 2.16 7.66 -18.22
N ALA A 328 1.52 6.72 -17.54
CA ALA A 328 0.63 5.75 -18.17
C ALA A 328 -0.53 6.46 -18.87
N SER A 329 -0.90 5.97 -20.05
CA SER A 329 -1.98 6.53 -20.88
C SER A 329 -3.23 5.67 -20.74
N LEU A 330 -4.34 6.29 -20.34
CA LEU A 330 -5.62 5.65 -20.05
C LEU A 330 -6.69 6.27 -20.94
N ARG A 331 -7.59 5.44 -21.48
CA ARG A 331 -8.69 5.92 -22.32
C ARG A 331 -9.90 6.22 -21.45
N LEU A 332 -10.54 7.37 -21.60
CA LEU A 332 -11.84 7.60 -20.98
C LEU A 332 -12.86 6.63 -21.57
N VAL A 333 -13.59 5.94 -20.69
CA VAL A 333 -14.72 5.09 -21.10
C VAL A 333 -15.92 5.97 -21.47
N LYS A 334 -16.07 7.11 -20.76
CA LYS A 334 -17.14 8.08 -20.92
C LYS A 334 -16.59 9.43 -21.36
N PRO A 335 -16.62 9.76 -22.66
CA PRO A 335 -16.07 11.02 -23.17
C PRO A 335 -16.64 12.29 -22.52
N GLU A 336 -17.87 12.23 -22.03
CA GLU A 336 -18.54 13.32 -21.29
C GLU A 336 -17.84 13.67 -19.96
N GLU A 337 -17.04 12.77 -19.40
CA GLU A 337 -16.30 13.01 -18.16
C GLU A 337 -15.05 13.88 -18.37
N ARG A 338 -14.77 14.31 -19.60
CA ARG A 338 -13.64 15.20 -19.93
C ARG A 338 -13.59 16.45 -19.04
N THR A 339 -14.74 17.01 -18.65
CA THR A 339 -14.81 18.21 -17.81
C THR A 339 -14.39 17.98 -16.35
N LYS A 340 -14.23 16.72 -15.93
CA LYS A 340 -13.78 16.34 -14.57
C LYS A 340 -12.26 16.27 -14.45
N ILE A 341 -11.53 16.14 -15.56
CA ILE A 341 -10.06 15.96 -15.58
C ILE A 341 -9.38 17.10 -14.79
N GLY A 342 -8.47 16.74 -13.91
CA GLY A 342 -7.75 17.67 -13.03
C GLY A 342 -8.53 18.16 -11.81
N LYS A 343 -9.84 17.87 -11.67
CA LYS A 343 -10.65 18.37 -10.55
C LYS A 343 -10.46 17.54 -9.28
N PRO A 344 -10.40 18.19 -8.09
CA PRO A 344 -10.37 17.50 -6.81
C PRO A 344 -11.69 16.76 -6.55
N ASN A 345 -11.61 15.63 -5.82
CA ASN A 345 -12.75 14.80 -5.41
C ASN A 345 -13.62 14.19 -6.53
N GLU A 346 -13.24 14.38 -7.79
CA GLU A 346 -13.90 13.77 -8.95
C GLU A 346 -13.22 12.48 -9.37
N TRP A 347 -13.98 11.60 -10.02
CA TRP A 347 -13.52 10.32 -10.53
C TRP A 347 -13.80 10.19 -12.02
N LEU A 348 -12.88 9.51 -12.71
CA LEU A 348 -12.97 9.22 -14.13
C LEU A 348 -13.03 7.71 -14.33
N GLN A 349 -14.00 7.25 -15.10
CA GLN A 349 -14.00 5.87 -15.58
C GLN A 349 -13.06 5.76 -16.77
N VAL A 350 -12.01 4.97 -16.61
CA VAL A 350 -10.93 4.82 -17.58
C VAL A 350 -10.65 3.36 -17.89
N ARG A 351 -10.12 3.13 -19.08
CA ARG A 351 -9.64 1.82 -19.54
C ARG A 351 -8.14 1.86 -19.76
N ASN A 352 -7.42 0.91 -19.16
CA ASN A 352 -5.97 0.81 -19.29
C ASN A 352 -5.53 0.04 -20.56
N ARG A 353 -4.22 -0.07 -20.79
CA ARG A 353 -3.64 -0.78 -21.94
C ARG A 353 -3.93 -2.28 -21.97
N LYS A 354 -4.22 -2.88 -20.81
CA LYS A 354 -4.62 -4.30 -20.68
C LYS A 354 -6.12 -4.49 -20.91
N ASN A 355 -6.81 -3.46 -21.43
CA ASN A 355 -8.24 -3.44 -21.69
C ASN A 355 -9.10 -3.62 -20.41
N GLN A 356 -8.53 -3.32 -19.23
CA GLN A 356 -9.23 -3.35 -17.95
C GLN A 356 -9.85 -1.99 -17.66
N GLU A 357 -11.09 -1.98 -17.18
CA GLU A 357 -11.79 -0.78 -16.78
C GLU A 357 -11.80 -0.58 -15.27
N GLY A 358 -11.81 0.68 -14.87
CA GLY A 358 -12.03 1.09 -13.49
C GLY A 358 -12.08 2.59 -13.37
N PHE A 359 -11.99 3.07 -12.13
CA PHE A 359 -12.08 4.46 -11.76
C PHE A 359 -10.76 4.94 -11.20
N VAL A 360 -10.37 6.14 -11.61
CA VAL A 360 -9.19 6.84 -11.09
C VAL A 360 -9.59 8.22 -10.61
N SER A 361 -8.81 8.78 -9.67
CA SER A 361 -8.99 10.16 -9.22
C SER A 361 -8.69 11.12 -10.37
N ALA A 362 -9.65 11.99 -10.70
CA ALA A 362 -9.54 12.92 -11.81
C ALA A 362 -8.42 13.96 -11.60
N ARG A 363 -8.13 14.33 -10.35
CA ARG A 363 -7.04 15.24 -9.95
C ARG A 363 -5.65 14.76 -10.39
N LEU A 364 -5.46 13.45 -10.48
CA LEU A 364 -4.14 12.82 -10.62
C LEU A 364 -3.80 12.48 -12.08
N VAL A 365 -4.66 12.88 -13.02
CA VAL A 365 -4.47 12.63 -14.45
C VAL A 365 -4.66 13.92 -15.24
N GLU A 366 -3.95 14.01 -16.36
CA GLU A 366 -3.91 15.17 -17.25
C GLU A 366 -4.43 14.79 -18.64
N LEU A 367 -5.07 15.71 -19.36
CA LEU A 367 -5.57 15.44 -20.71
C LEU A 367 -4.40 15.24 -21.68
N ASP A 368 -4.41 14.14 -22.43
CA ASP A 368 -3.43 13.89 -23.49
C ASP A 368 -3.95 14.49 -24.81
N THR A 369 -3.60 15.75 -25.08
CA THR A 369 -4.11 16.50 -26.24
C THR A 369 -3.60 15.97 -27.57
N THR A 370 -2.41 15.36 -27.62
CA THR A 370 -1.84 14.80 -28.86
C THR A 370 -2.52 13.49 -29.25
N LYS A 371 -2.85 12.63 -28.28
CA LYS A 371 -3.61 11.39 -28.55
C LYS A 371 -5.12 11.60 -28.69
N SER A 372 -5.66 12.68 -28.13
CA SER A 372 -7.11 12.98 -28.16
C SER A 372 -7.54 13.81 -29.38
N GLN A 373 -6.61 14.29 -30.21
CA GLN A 373 -6.89 15.11 -31.41
C GLN A 373 -6.66 14.40 -32.75
N LEU A 374 -6.34 13.11 -32.77
CA LEU A 374 -6.14 12.38 -34.02
C LEU A 374 -7.48 11.89 -34.61
N PRO A 375 -7.82 12.22 -35.87
CA PRO A 375 -9.00 11.69 -36.54
C PRO A 375 -8.93 10.16 -36.67
N THR A 376 -10.08 9.51 -36.52
CA THR A 376 -10.29 8.08 -36.68
C THR A 376 -9.99 7.61 -38.11
N ALA A 377 -8.72 7.38 -38.46
CA ALA A 377 -8.30 6.52 -39.58
C ALA A 377 -6.77 6.50 -39.76
N VAL A 378 -6.01 5.84 -38.88
CA VAL A 378 -4.70 5.28 -39.28
C VAL A 378 -4.43 4.01 -38.47
N SER A 379 -4.24 2.90 -39.19
CA SER A 379 -3.68 1.65 -38.67
C SER A 379 -2.20 1.88 -38.36
N PHE A 380 -1.76 1.69 -37.12
CA PHE A 380 -0.35 1.80 -36.75
C PHE A 380 0.32 0.42 -36.73
N SER A 381 1.40 0.30 -37.50
CA SER A 381 2.35 -0.81 -37.49
C SER A 381 3.34 -0.66 -36.32
N VAL A 382 3.94 -1.78 -35.90
CA VAL A 382 4.69 -2.00 -34.65
C VAL A 382 6.02 -1.22 -34.53
N THR A 383 6.30 -0.23 -35.38
CA THR A 383 7.64 0.37 -35.48
C THR A 383 7.82 1.76 -34.84
N ASP A 384 6.77 2.36 -34.25
CA ASP A 384 6.87 3.69 -33.62
C ASP A 384 7.09 3.65 -32.08
N LEU A 385 7.82 2.65 -31.59
CA LEU A 385 8.31 2.63 -30.21
C LEU A 385 9.68 3.30 -30.16
N THR A 386 9.75 4.56 -29.73
CA THR A 386 10.99 5.10 -29.16
C THR A 386 11.16 4.45 -27.78
N GLU A 387 12.28 3.74 -27.60
CA GLU A 387 12.65 3.14 -26.32
C GLU A 387 12.71 4.22 -25.23
N PRO A 388 12.23 3.94 -24.00
CA PRO A 388 12.41 4.86 -22.90
C PRO A 388 13.90 5.04 -22.63
N GLU A 389 14.37 6.30 -22.59
CA GLU A 389 15.74 6.65 -22.19
C GLU A 389 16.12 5.92 -20.89
N PRO A 390 17.31 5.29 -20.82
CA PRO A 390 17.73 4.55 -19.64
C PRO A 390 17.84 5.48 -18.42
N TYR A 391 17.28 5.04 -17.29
CA TYR A 391 17.39 5.76 -16.03
C TYR A 391 18.85 5.79 -15.57
N ARG A 392 19.37 7.00 -15.32
CA ARG A 392 20.77 7.25 -14.96
C ARG A 392 20.87 7.83 -13.56
N VAL A 393 21.93 7.46 -12.86
CA VAL A 393 22.33 7.99 -11.55
C VAL A 393 23.81 8.35 -11.60
N TYR A 394 24.29 9.16 -10.66
CA TYR A 394 25.67 9.64 -10.62
C TYR A 394 26.39 9.15 -9.37
N VAL A 395 27.70 8.95 -9.47
CA VAL A 395 28.55 8.71 -8.30
C VAL A 395 28.60 9.98 -7.45
N ALA A 396 28.02 9.92 -6.25
CA ALA A 396 27.88 11.06 -5.37
C ALA A 396 29.23 11.56 -4.82
N GLY A 397 29.27 12.84 -4.45
CA GLY A 397 30.45 13.47 -3.83
C GLY A 397 30.96 12.77 -2.57
N LEU A 398 30.08 12.03 -1.87
CA LEU A 398 30.44 11.22 -0.69
C LEU A 398 31.49 10.14 -0.98
N ALA A 399 31.65 9.70 -2.23
CA ALA A 399 32.67 8.71 -2.61
C ALA A 399 34.11 9.25 -2.49
N GLY A 400 34.28 10.58 -2.42
CA GLY A 400 35.57 11.24 -2.21
C GLY A 400 36.61 10.95 -3.30
N ARG A 401 37.89 11.24 -3.01
CA ARG A 401 39.01 11.02 -3.95
C ARG A 401 39.28 9.55 -4.28
N GLY A 402 38.76 8.63 -3.46
CA GLY A 402 38.92 7.18 -3.64
C GLY A 402 37.94 6.57 -4.65
N GLY A 403 36.89 7.30 -5.05
CA GLY A 403 35.88 6.83 -5.99
C GLY A 403 34.99 5.71 -5.45
N LEU A 404 33.97 5.35 -6.22
CA LEU A 404 33.02 4.28 -5.92
C LEU A 404 33.47 2.95 -6.54
N ARG A 405 33.52 1.88 -5.75
CA ARG A 405 33.91 0.55 -6.24
C ARG A 405 32.73 -0.14 -6.92
N LEU A 406 32.85 -0.40 -8.23
CA LEU A 406 32.01 -1.31 -8.98
C LEU A 406 32.44 -2.75 -8.68
N ARG A 407 31.50 -3.59 -8.27
CA ARG A 407 31.77 -4.91 -7.70
C ARG A 407 31.03 -6.02 -8.43
N LYS A 408 31.58 -7.24 -8.35
CA LYS A 408 30.97 -8.42 -8.97
C LYS A 408 29.69 -8.88 -8.28
N GLU A 409 29.58 -8.68 -6.97
CA GLU A 409 28.42 -9.04 -6.15
C GLU A 409 28.04 -7.86 -5.23
N PRO A 410 26.79 -7.79 -4.73
CA PRO A 410 26.31 -6.70 -3.88
C PRO A 410 26.83 -6.83 -2.44
N THR A 411 28.15 -6.91 -2.26
CA THR A 411 28.81 -7.04 -0.95
C THR A 411 30.13 -6.28 -0.90
N GLU A 412 30.52 -5.80 0.29
CA GLU A 412 31.76 -5.02 0.45
C GLU A 412 33.04 -5.84 0.31
N ILE A 413 32.93 -7.17 0.37
CA ILE A 413 34.06 -8.10 0.29
C ILE A 413 34.25 -8.68 -1.12
N SER A 414 33.29 -8.49 -2.03
CA SER A 414 33.39 -9.03 -3.38
C SER A 414 34.53 -8.40 -4.17
N ALA A 415 35.04 -9.12 -5.17
CA ALA A 415 36.02 -8.59 -6.11
C ALA A 415 35.56 -7.25 -6.74
N VAL A 416 36.48 -6.30 -6.80
CA VAL A 416 36.28 -4.99 -7.44
C VAL A 416 36.57 -5.14 -8.92
N ILE A 417 35.58 -4.79 -9.74
CA ILE A 417 35.69 -4.74 -11.21
C ILE A 417 36.41 -3.46 -11.62
N ARG A 418 35.99 -2.32 -11.06
CA ARG A 418 36.52 -1.00 -11.40
C ARG A 418 36.26 -0.01 -10.26
N THR A 419 37.04 1.07 -10.23
CA THR A 419 36.78 2.25 -9.38
C THR A 419 36.27 3.39 -10.26
N LEU A 420 35.11 3.95 -9.89
CA LEU A 420 34.37 4.97 -10.62
C LEU A 420 34.59 6.33 -9.95
N LEU A 421 34.85 7.38 -10.73
CA LEU A 421 35.08 8.72 -10.20
C LEU A 421 33.75 9.40 -9.82
N VAL A 422 33.79 10.34 -8.88
CA VAL A 422 32.66 11.21 -8.57
C VAL A 422 32.12 11.87 -9.84
N GLY A 423 30.79 11.92 -9.97
CA GLY A 423 30.10 12.43 -11.15
C GLY A 423 30.06 11.47 -12.35
N THR A 424 30.59 10.25 -12.23
CA THR A 424 30.47 9.24 -13.30
C THR A 424 29.00 8.85 -13.45
N PRO A 425 28.41 8.97 -14.67
CA PRO A 425 27.03 8.55 -14.91
C PRO A 425 26.95 7.03 -15.02
N LEU A 426 25.95 6.45 -14.39
CA LEU A 426 25.71 5.01 -14.34
C LEU A 426 24.31 4.72 -14.84
N GLU A 427 24.22 3.82 -15.82
CA GLU A 427 22.95 3.28 -16.30
C GLU A 427 22.45 2.23 -15.31
N ILE A 428 21.19 2.36 -14.90
CA ILE A 428 20.55 1.37 -14.03
C ILE A 428 20.14 0.14 -14.83
N LEU A 429 20.57 -1.05 -14.39
CA LEU A 429 20.25 -2.33 -15.03
C LEU A 429 19.18 -3.14 -14.28
N GLU A 430 18.62 -2.59 -13.21
CA GLU A 430 17.44 -3.13 -12.53
C GLU A 430 16.21 -2.25 -12.78
N ASP A 431 15.07 -2.60 -12.18
CA ASP A 431 13.86 -1.78 -12.32
C ASP A 431 14.13 -0.32 -11.86
N PRO A 432 13.89 0.70 -12.72
CA PRO A 432 14.23 2.09 -12.41
C PRO A 432 13.57 2.62 -11.13
N VAL A 433 12.34 2.19 -10.83
CA VAL A 433 11.60 2.62 -9.63
C VAL A 433 12.21 2.00 -8.38
N LEU A 434 12.60 0.72 -8.45
CA LEU A 434 13.29 0.04 -7.35
C LEU A 434 14.69 0.61 -7.12
N ALA A 435 15.43 0.92 -8.18
CA ALA A 435 16.74 1.56 -8.08
C ALA A 435 16.63 2.93 -7.43
N GLN A 436 15.69 3.77 -7.88
CA GLN A 436 15.44 5.10 -7.33
C GLN A 436 15.19 5.06 -5.82
N LEU A 437 14.43 4.09 -5.33
CA LEU A 437 14.17 3.92 -3.90
C LEU A 437 15.43 3.56 -3.09
N LYS A 438 16.44 2.94 -3.71
CA LYS A 438 17.70 2.56 -3.06
C LYS A 438 18.74 3.67 -3.05
N VAL A 439 18.70 4.61 -4.01
CA VAL A 439 19.67 5.72 -4.12
C VAL A 439 19.79 6.46 -2.79
N GLY A 440 21.02 6.68 -2.33
CA GLY A 440 21.33 7.34 -1.05
C GLY A 440 21.10 6.48 0.21
N ARG A 441 20.63 5.23 0.10
CA ARG A 441 20.38 4.36 1.27
C ARG A 441 21.60 3.54 1.67
N PHE A 442 21.90 3.56 2.96
CA PHE A 442 22.99 2.78 3.55
C PHE A 442 22.70 1.27 3.49
N ASN A 443 23.73 0.47 3.22
CA ASN A 443 23.69 -0.98 3.07
C ASN A 443 22.84 -1.53 1.88
N GLU A 444 22.39 -0.66 0.98
CA GLU A 444 21.71 -1.05 -0.26
C GLU A 444 22.68 -1.12 -1.44
N TRP A 445 22.37 -1.97 -2.42
CA TRP A 445 23.19 -2.17 -3.62
C TRP A 445 22.34 -2.09 -4.88
N ILE A 446 22.89 -1.43 -5.90
CA ILE A 446 22.23 -1.20 -7.18
C ILE A 446 23.07 -1.84 -8.29
N LYS A 447 22.41 -2.57 -9.19
CA LYS A 447 23.05 -3.13 -10.38
C LYS A 447 23.11 -2.06 -11.47
N VAL A 448 24.31 -1.78 -11.95
CA VAL A 448 24.58 -0.67 -12.88
C VAL A 448 25.50 -1.08 -14.02
N ARG A 449 25.45 -0.31 -15.11
CA ARG A 449 26.43 -0.28 -16.20
C ARG A 449 27.13 1.07 -16.22
N GLU A 450 28.45 1.05 -16.23
CA GLU A 450 29.26 2.27 -16.37
C GLU A 450 29.50 2.61 -17.86
N PRO A 451 29.93 3.84 -18.20
CA PRO A 451 29.99 4.32 -19.59
C PRO A 451 30.90 3.50 -20.52
N LEU A 452 31.92 2.82 -20.00
CA LEU A 452 32.79 1.93 -20.79
C LEU A 452 32.22 0.50 -20.93
N GLY A 453 31.01 0.26 -20.45
CA GLY A 453 30.25 -0.99 -20.64
C GLY A 453 30.44 -2.05 -19.56
N ALA A 454 31.23 -1.79 -18.51
CA ALA A 454 31.36 -2.73 -17.40
C ALA A 454 30.09 -2.75 -16.53
N GLU A 455 29.60 -3.95 -16.21
CA GLU A 455 28.44 -4.15 -15.36
C GLU A 455 28.84 -4.68 -13.99
N GLY A 456 28.11 -4.26 -12.96
CA GLY A 456 28.34 -4.74 -11.60
C GLY A 456 27.39 -4.10 -10.61
N PHE A 457 27.72 -4.24 -9.33
CA PHE A 457 26.99 -3.67 -8.22
C PHE A 457 27.77 -2.52 -7.60
N VAL A 458 27.07 -1.46 -7.25
CA VAL A 458 27.61 -0.32 -6.51
C VAL A 458 26.79 -0.10 -5.25
N ALA A 459 27.45 0.41 -4.21
CA ALA A 459 26.82 0.78 -2.96
C ALA A 459 25.91 2.01 -3.17
N ALA A 460 24.63 1.87 -2.87
CA ALA A 460 23.60 2.85 -3.22
C ALA A 460 23.73 4.17 -2.42
N TRP A 461 24.33 4.13 -1.23
CA TRP A 461 24.61 5.32 -0.41
C TRP A 461 25.72 6.22 -0.96
N PHE A 462 26.39 5.82 -2.04
CA PHE A 462 27.32 6.64 -2.80
C PHE A 462 26.76 7.05 -4.16
N LEU A 463 25.44 6.94 -4.36
CA LEU A 463 24.75 7.37 -5.58
C LEU A 463 23.84 8.56 -5.30
N GLU A 464 23.70 9.43 -6.30
CA GLU A 464 22.78 10.57 -6.35
C GLU A 464 22.07 10.64 -7.71
N GLU A 465 20.94 11.32 -7.77
CA GLU A 465 20.17 11.54 -9.00
C GLU A 465 20.75 12.64 -9.90
#